data_AF-A0A1J9QCY7-F1
#
_entry.id   AF-A0A1J9QCY7-F1
#
_cell.length_a   1.000
_cell.length_b   1.000
_cell.length_c   1.000
_cell.angle_alpha   90.00
_cell.angle_beta   90.00
_cell.angle_gamma   90.00
#
_symmetry.space_group_name_H-M   'P 1'
#
loop_
_entity.id
_entity.type
_entity.pdbx_description
1 polymer ?
#
loop_
_entity_poly.entity_id
_entity_poly.type
_entity_poly.pdbx_seq_one_letter_code
_entity_poly.pdbx_strand_id
1 'polypeptide(L)' 'MASRWKKDALRLIHLPSCTVYKNWPTSNTPFGRISAVAIAPTSDMLAVANEQGKIRLWEIHG' A
#
# COMPACT_ATOMS: atom_id res chain seq x y z
N MET A 1 6.86 0.71 1.39
CA MET A 1 7.51 1.76 0.57
C MET A 1 6.56 2.17 -0.55
N ALA A 2 6.36 3.47 -0.77
CA ALA A 2 5.50 4.01 -1.83
C ALA A 2 6.24 5.08 -2.64
N SER A 3 5.90 5.24 -3.92
CA SER A 3 6.40 6.34 -4.76
C SER A 3 5.24 7.16 -5.33
N ARG A 4 5.35 8.48 -5.25
CA ARG A 4 4.38 9.44 -5.78
C ARG A 4 4.47 9.58 -7.31
N TRP A 5 5.69 9.48 -7.84
CA TRP A 5 5.97 9.77 -9.25
C TRP A 5 5.61 8.61 -10.17
N LYS A 6 5.69 7.37 -9.67
CA LYS A 6 5.39 6.16 -10.43
C LYS A 6 3.98 5.68 -10.12
N LYS A 7 3.19 5.44 -11.16
CA LYS A 7 1.85 4.86 -11.05
C LYS A 7 1.95 3.46 -10.44
N ASP A 8 1.04 3.15 -9.51
CA ASP A 8 0.90 1.86 -8.84
C ASP A 8 2.17 1.39 -8.12
N ALA A 9 2.98 2.33 -7.63
CA ALA A 9 4.25 2.05 -6.98
C ALA A 9 4.10 1.94 -5.45
N LEU A 10 3.61 0.80 -4.99
CA LEU A 10 3.58 0.41 -3.58
C LEU A 10 4.28 -0.93 -3.40
N ARG A 11 5.03 -1.10 -2.31
CA ARG A 11 5.61 -2.37 -1.90
C ARG A 11 5.42 -2.54 -0.39
N LEU A 12 4.85 -3.66 0.01
CA LEU A 12 4.73 -4.05 1.41
C LEU A 12 5.93 -4.94 1.79
N ILE A 13 6.57 -4.63 2.92
CA ILE A 13 7.79 -5.29 3.37
C ILE A 13 7.50 -5.88 4.74
N HIS A 14 7.74 -7.17 4.92
CA HIS A 14 7.67 -7.85 6.20
C HIS A 14 8.98 -7.64 6.98
N LEU A 15 8.87 -7.36 8.28
CA LEU A 15 10.01 -7.24 9.19
C LEU A 15 9.82 -8.22 10.36
N PRO A 16 10.90 -8.88 10.85
CA PRO A 16 12.31 -8.60 10.58
C PRO A 16 12.88 -9.28 9.31
N SER A 17 12.09 -10.08 8.59
CA SER A 17 12.59 -10.87 7.45
C SER A 17 13.06 -10.04 6.24
N CYS A 18 12.74 -8.75 6.19
CA CYS A 18 13.05 -7.83 5.09
C CYS A 18 12.59 -8.34 3.71
N THR A 19 11.53 -9.15 3.69
CA THR A 19 10.98 -9.74 2.47
C THR A 19 9.84 -8.88 1.92
N VAL A 20 9.77 -8.74 0.60
CA VAL A 20 8.65 -8.06 -0.08
C VAL A 20 7.56 -9.09 -0.35
N TYR A 21 6.32 -8.76 0.03
CA TYR A 21 5.16 -9.57 -0.35
C TYR A 21 5.02 -9.62 -1.88
N LYS A 22 4.96 -10.82 -2.45
CA LYS A 22 4.87 -11.04 -3.90
C LYS A 22 3.44 -11.15 -4.40
N ASN A 23 2.51 -11.51 -3.51
CA ASN A 23 1.09 -11.69 -3.80
C ASN A 23 0.33 -10.36 -3.87
N TRP A 24 0.89 -9.28 -3.33
CA TRP A 24 0.28 -7.95 -3.33
C TRP A 24 1.34 -6.86 -3.22
N PRO A 25 1.18 -5.72 -3.91
CA PRO A 25 0.10 -5.35 -4.83
C PRO A 25 0.20 -5.99 -6.23
N THR A 26 -0.95 -6.27 -6.85
CA THR A 26 -1.03 -6.82 -8.22
C THR A 26 -1.15 -5.71 -9.27
N SER A 27 -0.81 -6.01 -10.53
CA SER A 27 -0.93 -5.06 -11.67
C SER A 27 -2.36 -4.53 -11.87
N ASN A 28 -3.38 -5.25 -11.40
CA ASN A 28 -4.78 -4.84 -11.50
C ASN A 28 -5.26 -4.02 -10.30
N THR A 29 -4.43 -3.79 -9.29
CA THR A 29 -4.81 -2.98 -8.13
C THR A 29 -4.68 -1.49 -8.48
N PRO A 30 -5.78 -0.74 -8.66
CA PRO A 30 -5.71 0.63 -9.15
C PRO A 30 -5.41 1.60 -8.00
N PHE A 31 -4.13 1.76 -7.68
CA PHE A 31 -3.69 2.81 -6.74
C PHE A 31 -3.61 4.17 -7.43
N GLY A 32 -3.23 4.19 -8.70
CA GLY A 32 -2.87 5.42 -9.38
C GLY A 32 -1.55 5.97 -8.83
N ARG A 33 -1.44 7.30 -8.72
CA ARG A 33 -0.29 7.95 -8.08
C ARG A 33 -0.55 8.07 -6.59
N ILE A 34 0.28 7.44 -5.79
CA ILE A 34 0.10 7.35 -4.34
C ILE A 34 0.64 8.63 -3.70
N SER A 35 -0.21 9.33 -2.96
CA SER A 35 0.17 10.55 -2.25
C SER A 35 0.55 10.28 -0.80
N ALA A 36 -0.21 9.43 -0.11
CA ALA A 36 0.03 9.09 1.29
C ALA A 36 -0.35 7.63 1.58
N VAL A 37 0.29 7.05 2.60
CA VAL A 37 0.03 5.70 3.12
C VAL A 37 0.04 5.77 4.64
N ALA A 38 -0.91 5.11 5.30
CA ALA A 38 -0.96 4.97 6.75
C ALA A 38 -1.37 3.54 7.14
N ILE A 39 -0.79 3.02 8.22
CA ILE A 39 -1.19 1.75 8.84
C ILE A 39 -1.90 2.09 10.14
N ALA A 40 -2.99 1.39 10.45
CA ALA A 40 -3.70 1.55 11.71
C ALA A 40 -2.77 1.18 12.90
N PRO A 41 -2.90 1.83 14.06
CA PRO A 41 -2.11 1.47 15.24
C PRO A 41 -2.26 0.01 15.68
N THR A 42 -3.42 -0.60 15.39
CA THR A 42 -3.70 -2.01 15.65
C THR A 42 -3.11 -2.95 14.60
N SER A 43 -2.54 -2.42 13.52
CA SER A 43 -1.99 -3.15 12.37
C SER A 43 -3.02 -3.97 11.55
N ASP A 44 -4.32 -3.79 11.78
CA ASP A 44 -5.38 -4.51 11.06
C ASP A 44 -5.77 -3.85 9.73
N MET A 45 -5.43 -2.57 9.54
CA MET A 45 -5.84 -1.81 8.35
C MET A 45 -4.71 -1.02 7.72
N LEU A 46 -4.73 -0.96 6.40
CA LEU A 46 -3.87 -0.13 5.55
C LEU A 46 -4.72 0.87 4.79
N ALA A 47 -4.39 2.16 4.91
CA ALA A 47 -4.96 3.23 4.12
C ALA A 47 -3.97 3.69 3.05
N VAL A 48 -4.41 3.78 1.80
CA VAL A 48 -3.63 4.37 0.70
C VAL A 48 -4.45 5.47 0.04
N ALA A 49 -3.90 6.67 0.02
CA ALA A 49 -4.48 7.84 -0.62
C ALA A 49 -3.79 8.10 -1.96
N ASN A 50 -4.57 8.47 -2.98
CA ASN A 50 -4.06 8.81 -4.29
C ASN A 50 -4.23 10.30 -4.63
N GLU A 51 -3.53 10.76 -5.68
CA GLU A 51 -3.64 12.16 -6.15
C GLU A 51 -5.00 12.52 -6.74
N GLN A 52 -5.88 11.54 -7.00
CA GLN A 52 -7.26 11.79 -7.42
C GLN A 52 -8.20 12.10 -6.22
N GLY A 53 -7.65 12.19 -5.00
CA GLY A 53 -8.43 12.42 -3.78
C GLY A 53 -9.22 11.20 -3.31
N LYS A 54 -8.93 10.00 -3.84
CA LYS A 54 -9.56 8.76 -3.41
C LYS A 54 -8.69 8.06 -2.39
N ILE A 55 -9.29 7.67 -1.28
CA ILE A 55 -8.67 6.85 -0.23
C ILE A 55 -9.24 5.45 -0.35
N ARG A 56 -8.36 4.46 -0.30
CA ARG A 56 -8.72 3.04 -0.28
C ARG A 56 -8.20 2.44 1.01
N LEU A 57 -8.98 1.52 1.56
CA LEU A 57 -8.68 0.78 2.77
C LEU A 57 -8.53 -0.70 2.42
N TRP A 58 -7.56 -1.35 3.05
CA TRP A 58 -7.37 -2.79 3.00
C TRP A 58 -7.27 -3.31 4.42
N GLU A 59 -7.90 -4.45 4.67
CA GLU A 59 -7.72 -5.20 5.90
C GLU A 59 -6.50 -6.10 5.75
N ILE A 60 -5.56 -5.97 6.68
CA ILE A 60 -4.36 -6.79 6.77
C ILE A 60 -4.73 -8.00 7.63
N HIS A 61 -4.79 -9.16 6.99
CA HIS A 61 -4.91 -10.44 7.68
C HIS A 61 -3.52 -11.08 7.68
N GLY A 62 -2.97 -11.29 8.87
CA GLY A 62 -1.65 -11.90 9.09
C GLY A 62 -1.67 -13.42 9.12
#